data_AF-A0A4Q3FVR0-F1
#
_entry.id   AF-A0A4Q3FVR0-F1
#
_cell.length_a   1.000
_cell.length_b   1.000
_cell.length_c   1.000
_cell.angle_alpha   90.00
_cell.angle_beta   90.00
_cell.angle_gamma   90.00
#
_symmetry.space_group_name_H-M   'P 1'
#
loop_
_entity.id
_entity.type
_entity.pdbx_description
1 polymer ?
#
loop_
_entity_poly.entity_id
_entity_poly.type
_entity_poly.pdbx_seq_one_letter_code
_entity_poly.pdbx_strand_id
1 'polypeptide(L)'
;MIPKILHFTWKSEQLPRQMQAYYDDWRRLHPGWEIRLWTDETMRSFVAETYPAFIPTYDAYPKMIQRADSFRYLVLGAMGGVYADLDVEPFKSIEGLLHLQCFLGIEPLEHIFPDRHHQGVPFLLTNTTAPG
;
A
#
# COMPACT_ATOMS: atom_id res chain seq x y z
N MET A 1 2.50 -3.59 18.53
CA MET A 1 2.59 -4.71 17.57
C MET A 1 1.87 -4.29 16.31
N ILE A 2 2.41 -4.58 15.13
CA ILE A 2 1.77 -4.18 13.86
C ILE A 2 0.47 -5.00 13.66
N PRO A 3 -0.68 -4.34 13.39
CA PRO A 3 -1.95 -5.03 13.09
C PRO A 3 -1.86 -5.96 11.89
N LYS A 4 -2.62 -7.06 11.91
CA LYS A 4 -2.73 -8.03 10.81
C LYS A 4 -3.69 -7.54 9.71
N ILE A 5 -3.38 -6.39 9.15
CA ILE A 5 -4.15 -5.75 8.07
C ILE A 5 -3.22 -5.51 6.89
N LEU A 6 -3.61 -5.98 5.71
CA LEU A 6 -2.94 -5.67 4.44
C LEU A 6 -3.77 -4.68 3.64
N HIS A 7 -3.12 -3.59 3.21
CA HIS A 7 -3.72 -2.53 2.40
C HIS A 7 -3.11 -2.56 1.00
N PHE A 8 -3.98 -2.65 -0.01
CA PHE A 8 -3.65 -2.52 -1.43
C PHE A 8 -4.47 -1.38 -2.02
N THR A 9 -3.96 -0.69 -3.05
CA THR A 9 -4.75 0.31 -3.78
C THR A 9 -4.84 -0.03 -5.26
N TRP A 10 -5.99 0.26 -5.87
CA TRP A 10 -6.18 0.19 -7.31
C TRP A 10 -7.27 1.14 -7.78
N LYS A 11 -7.41 1.32 -9.09
CA LYS A 11 -8.48 2.14 -9.67
C LYS A 11 -9.90 1.62 -9.35
N SER A 12 -10.07 0.31 -9.29
CA SER A 12 -11.37 -0.35 -9.08
C SER A 12 -11.17 -1.77 -8.53
N GLU A 13 -12.25 -2.51 -8.32
CA GLU A 13 -12.16 -3.93 -7.89
C GLU A 13 -11.70 -4.86 -9.03
N GLN A 14 -11.64 -4.39 -10.27
CA GLN A 14 -11.24 -5.20 -11.41
C GLN A 14 -9.72 -5.13 -11.62
N LEU A 15 -9.04 -6.16 -11.13
CA LEU A 15 -7.59 -6.30 -11.25
C LEU A 15 -7.19 -6.94 -12.59
N PRO A 16 -6.09 -6.49 -13.22
CA PRO A 16 -5.45 -7.26 -14.29
C PRO A 16 -5.05 -8.64 -13.79
N ARG A 17 -5.05 -9.65 -14.69
CA ARG A 17 -4.83 -11.06 -14.35
C ARG A 17 -3.60 -11.30 -13.46
N GLN A 18 -2.47 -10.64 -13.74
CA GLN A 18 -1.25 -10.81 -12.95
C GLN A 18 -1.40 -10.23 -11.54
N MET A 19 -1.97 -9.03 -11.42
CA MET A 19 -2.19 -8.38 -10.12
C MET A 19 -3.23 -9.12 -9.29
N GLN A 20 -4.25 -9.70 -9.94
CA GLN A 20 -5.19 -10.61 -9.29
C GLN A 20 -4.47 -11.82 -8.70
N ALA A 21 -3.55 -12.44 -9.45
CA ALA A 21 -2.77 -13.59 -8.97
C ALA A 21 -1.91 -13.22 -7.74
N TYR A 22 -1.21 -12.09 -7.78
CA TYR A 22 -0.41 -11.62 -6.63
C TYR A 22 -1.27 -11.29 -5.42
N TYR A 23 -2.39 -10.61 -5.63
CA TYR A 23 -3.38 -10.35 -4.58
C TYR A 23 -3.91 -11.64 -3.94
N ASP A 24 -4.22 -12.65 -4.74
CA ASP A 24 -4.69 -13.95 -4.24
C ASP A 24 -3.59 -14.72 -3.50
N ASP A 25 -2.32 -14.62 -3.92
CA ASP A 25 -1.19 -15.19 -3.20
C ASP A 25 -0.95 -14.51 -1.85
N TRP A 26 -1.11 -13.19 -1.76
CA TRP A 26 -1.07 -12.46 -0.49
C TRP A 26 -2.13 -13.02 0.47
N ARG A 27 -3.37 -13.21 -0.02
CA ARG A 27 -4.47 -13.79 0.76
C ARG A 27 -4.20 -15.21 1.21
N ARG A 28 -3.64 -16.03 0.32
CA ARG A 28 -3.29 -17.43 0.61
C ARG A 28 -2.19 -17.55 1.66
N LEU A 29 -1.18 -16.67 1.61
CA LEU A 29 -0.03 -16.69 2.53
C LEU A 29 -0.30 -16.03 3.90
N HIS A 30 -1.38 -15.27 4.03
CA HIS A 30 -1.76 -14.56 5.26
C HIS A 30 -3.14 -14.97 5.76
N PRO A 31 -3.36 -16.25 6.08
CA PRO A 31 -4.65 -16.71 6.59
C PRO A 31 -5.01 -15.98 7.90
N GLY A 32 -6.25 -15.51 7.99
CA GLY A 32 -6.76 -14.78 9.17
C GLY A 32 -6.35 -13.32 9.25
N TRP A 33 -5.61 -12.79 8.27
CA TRP A 33 -5.40 -11.35 8.14
C TRP A 33 -6.62 -10.69 7.49
N GLU A 34 -6.86 -9.44 7.88
CA GLU A 34 -7.77 -8.57 7.13
C GLU A 34 -7.04 -8.06 5.88
N ILE A 35 -7.69 -8.15 4.72
CA ILE A 35 -7.09 -7.77 3.45
C ILE A 35 -8.04 -6.82 2.74
N ARG A 36 -7.57 -5.59 2.50
CA ARG A 36 -8.37 -4.51 1.94
C ARG A 36 -7.79 -4.05 0.61
N LEU A 37 -8.62 -4.10 -0.42
CA LEU A 37 -8.39 -3.42 -1.69
C LEU A 37 -9.13 -2.08 -1.67
N TRP A 38 -8.38 -0.98 -1.67
CA TRP A 38 -8.91 0.38 -1.70
C TRP A 38 -8.99 0.86 -3.13
N THR A 39 -10.19 1.18 -3.59
CA THR A 39 -10.43 1.77 -4.91
C THR A 39 -10.22 3.28 -4.86
N ASP A 40 -10.11 3.93 -6.01
CA ASP A 40 -10.06 5.40 -6.10
C ASP A 40 -11.20 6.07 -5.31
N GLU A 41 -12.39 5.47 -5.39
CA GLU A 41 -13.58 5.92 -4.66
C GLU A 41 -13.46 5.66 -3.16
N THR A 42 -13.12 4.44 -2.73
CA THR A 42 -13.07 4.11 -1.29
C THR A 42 -11.90 4.76 -0.58
N MET A 43 -10.78 5.01 -1.27
CA MET A 43 -9.69 5.84 -0.76
C MET A 43 -10.19 7.26 -0.44
N ARG A 44 -10.85 7.92 -1.40
CA ARG A 44 -11.35 9.29 -1.19
C ARG A 44 -12.38 9.33 -0.06
N SER A 45 -13.31 8.38 -0.02
CA SER A 45 -14.32 8.28 1.04
C SER A 45 -13.68 8.11 2.42
N PHE A 46 -12.68 7.23 2.54
CA PHE A 46 -11.93 7.04 3.77
C PHE A 46 -11.23 8.32 4.24
N VAL A 47 -10.57 9.04 3.32
CA VAL A 47 -9.92 10.33 3.64
C VAL A 47 -10.94 11.36 4.08
N ALA A 48 -12.13 11.39 3.47
CA ALA A 48 -13.17 12.35 3.82
C ALA A 48 -13.74 12.12 5.22
N GLU A 49 -13.87 10.85 5.61
CA GLU A 49 -14.37 10.45 6.91
C GLU A 49 -13.31 10.62 8.01
N THR A 50 -12.07 10.20 7.74
CA THR A 50 -11.02 10.10 8.76
C THR A 50 -10.19 11.38 8.87
N TYR A 51 -9.99 12.08 7.76
CA TYR A 51 -9.15 13.27 7.64
C TYR A 51 -9.87 14.40 6.88
N PRO A 52 -11.06 14.84 7.31
CA PRO A 52 -11.89 15.80 6.56
C PRO A 52 -11.15 17.11 6.23
N ALA A 53 -10.26 17.57 7.13
CA ALA A 53 -9.45 18.77 6.91
C ALA A 53 -8.41 18.61 5.78
N PHE A 54 -8.03 17.37 5.42
CA PHE A 54 -7.06 17.08 4.37
C PHE A 54 -7.67 16.92 2.98
N ILE A 55 -9.01 16.79 2.87
CA ILE A 55 -9.70 16.61 1.59
C ILE A 55 -9.37 17.67 0.54
N PRO A 56 -9.31 18.97 0.88
CA PRO A 56 -8.94 19.99 -0.11
C PRO A 56 -7.57 19.71 -0.75
N THR A 57 -6.59 19.27 0.04
CA THR A 57 -5.25 18.89 -0.44
C THR A 57 -5.31 17.60 -1.25
N TYR A 58 -6.02 16.59 -0.75
CA TYR A 58 -6.14 15.29 -1.42
C TYR A 58 -6.78 15.40 -2.80
N ASP A 59 -7.87 16.18 -2.91
CA ASP A 59 -8.56 16.44 -4.17
C ASP A 59 -7.74 17.33 -5.12
N ALA A 60 -6.89 18.21 -4.58
CA ALA A 60 -6.02 19.08 -5.37
C ALA A 60 -4.86 18.34 -6.06
N TYR A 61 -4.54 17.09 -5.67
CA TYR A 61 -3.53 16.31 -6.37
C TYR A 61 -3.95 16.03 -7.82
N PRO A 62 -3.14 16.44 -8.83
CA PRO A 62 -3.52 16.30 -10.24
C PRO A 62 -3.45 14.87 -10.75
N LYS A 63 -2.72 13.98 -10.09
CA LYS A 63 -2.54 12.58 -10.52
C LYS A 63 -3.02 11.61 -9.45
N MET A 64 -3.66 10.52 -9.88
CA MET A 64 -4.10 9.45 -8.98
C MET A 64 -2.95 8.80 -8.21
N ILE A 65 -1.75 8.71 -8.81
CA ILE A 65 -0.58 8.17 -8.10
C ILE A 65 -0.21 9.01 -6.87
N GLN A 66 -0.34 10.34 -6.93
CA GLN A 66 -0.06 11.22 -5.78
C GLN A 66 -1.11 11.02 -4.66
N ARG A 67 -2.36 10.75 -5.05
CA ARG A 67 -3.42 10.39 -4.12
C ARG A 67 -3.13 9.05 -3.45
N ALA A 68 -2.77 8.02 -4.21
CA ALA A 68 -2.37 6.72 -3.67
C ALA A 68 -1.13 6.83 -2.74
N ASP A 69 -0.11 7.60 -3.14
CA ASP A 69 1.09 7.83 -2.33
C ASP A 69 0.78 8.51 -1.01
N SER A 70 -0.09 9.53 -1.00
CA SER A 70 -0.54 10.15 0.25
C SER A 70 -1.43 9.21 1.06
N PHE A 71 -2.34 8.48 0.40
CA PHE A 71 -3.25 7.52 1.03
C PHE A 71 -2.49 6.42 1.79
N ARG A 72 -1.37 5.92 1.25
CA ARG A 72 -0.48 4.96 1.91
C ARG A 72 -0.18 5.38 3.36
N TYR A 73 0.21 6.64 3.56
CA TYR A 73 0.54 7.14 4.90
C TYR A 73 -0.70 7.42 5.76
N LEU A 74 -1.79 7.88 5.14
CA LEU A 74 -3.04 8.15 5.85
C LEU A 74 -3.67 6.86 6.40
N VAL A 75 -3.75 5.81 5.59
CA VAL A 75 -4.35 4.54 6.01
C VAL A 75 -3.50 3.84 7.06
N LEU A 76 -2.17 3.86 6.89
CA LEU A 76 -1.23 3.32 7.86
C LEU A 76 -1.23 4.10 9.17
N GLY A 77 -1.40 5.43 9.13
CA GLY A 77 -1.51 6.27 10.32
C GLY A 77 -2.81 6.05 11.09
N ALA A 78 -3.93 5.83 10.40
CA ALA A 78 -5.24 5.60 11.00
C ALA A 78 -5.45 4.17 11.51
N MET A 79 -4.99 3.18 10.74
CA MET A 79 -5.32 1.78 10.95
C MET A 79 -4.12 0.92 11.37
N GLY A 80 -2.90 1.44 11.21
CA GLY A 80 -1.69 0.61 11.22
C GLY A 80 -1.69 -0.38 10.06
N GLY A 81 -1.04 -1.52 10.27
CA GLY A 81 -0.99 -2.60 9.29
C GLY A 81 0.16 -2.43 8.31
N VAL A 82 0.06 -3.16 7.19
CA VAL A 82 1.07 -3.24 6.14
C VAL A 82 0.46 -2.76 4.84
N TYR A 83 1.14 -1.85 4.15
CA TYR A 83 0.77 -1.47 2.79
C TYR A 83 1.68 -2.17 1.79
N ALA A 84 1.11 -2.78 0.76
CA ALA A 84 1.84 -3.37 -0.35
C ALA A 84 1.25 -2.92 -1.68
N ASP A 85 2.11 -2.65 -2.66
CA ASP A 85 1.67 -2.39 -4.03
C ASP A 85 1.19 -3.71 -4.68
N LEU A 86 0.23 -3.62 -5.59
CA LEU A 86 -0.39 -4.81 -6.21
C LEU A 86 0.56 -5.59 -7.13
N ASP A 87 1.64 -4.95 -7.58
CA ASP A 87 2.69 -5.55 -8.39
C ASP A 87 3.81 -6.22 -7.57
N VAL A 88 3.63 -6.30 -6.24
CA VAL A 88 4.53 -7.03 -5.34
C VAL A 88 4.06 -8.47 -5.16
N GLU A 89 4.84 -9.42 -5.69
CA GLU A 89 4.62 -10.85 -5.52
C GLU A 89 5.09 -11.33 -4.13
N PRO A 90 4.22 -11.96 -3.33
CA PRO A 90 4.61 -12.51 -2.04
C PRO A 90 5.13 -13.95 -2.17
N PHE A 91 6.33 -14.21 -1.63
CA PHE A 91 6.92 -15.57 -1.59
C PHE A 91 6.68 -16.30 -0.27
N LYS A 92 6.43 -15.57 0.82
CA LYS A 92 6.20 -16.13 2.17
C LYS A 92 5.39 -15.16 3.03
N SER A 93 4.86 -15.66 4.15
CA SER A 93 4.20 -14.81 5.14
C SER A 93 5.20 -13.81 5.76
N ILE A 94 4.74 -12.56 5.95
CA ILE A 94 5.49 -11.51 6.64
C ILE A 94 5.17 -11.45 8.14
N GLU A 95 4.38 -12.38 8.67
CA GLU A 95 3.95 -12.38 10.07
C GLU A 95 5.12 -12.35 11.06
N GLY A 96 6.24 -12.97 10.69
CA GLY A 96 7.48 -12.93 11.47
C GLY A 96 8.05 -11.53 11.68
N LEU A 97 7.61 -10.51 10.93
CA LEU A 97 8.08 -9.12 11.04
C LEU A 97 7.18 -8.25 11.94
N LEU A 98 6.00 -8.72 12.36
CA LEU A 98 5.03 -7.88 13.09
C LEU A 98 5.45 -7.50 14.51
N HIS A 99 6.51 -8.13 15.03
CA HIS A 99 7.12 -7.78 16.31
C HIS A 99 7.91 -6.46 16.24
N LEU A 100 8.26 -6.00 15.04
CA LEU A 100 8.91 -4.71 14.82
C LEU A 100 7.91 -3.56 15.01
N GLN A 101 8.43 -2.34 15.19
CA GLN A 101 7.60 -1.12 15.20
C GLN A 101 7.25 -0.65 13.79
N CYS A 102 8.14 -0.89 12.84
CA CYS A 102 8.05 -0.51 11.43
C CYS A 102 9.05 -1.35 10.63
N PHE A 103 8.71 -1.64 9.37
CA PHE A 103 9.66 -2.16 8.38
C PHE A 103 9.33 -1.62 6.99
N LEU A 104 10.33 -1.59 6.12
CA LEU A 104 10.22 -1.09 4.74
C LEU A 104 10.69 -2.16 3.76
N GLY A 105 9.95 -2.36 2.67
CA GLY A 105 10.43 -3.12 1.53
C GLY A 105 11.38 -2.27 0.69
N ILE A 106 12.47 -2.87 0.25
CA ILE A 106 13.45 -2.25 -0.65
C ILE A 106 13.37 -3.00 -1.98
N GLU A 107 13.17 -2.26 -3.07
CA GLU A 107 13.20 -2.82 -4.42
C GLU A 107 14.62 -3.36 -4.73
N PRO A 108 14.75 -4.55 -5.35
CA PRO A 108 16.05 -5.10 -5.72
C PRO A 108 16.81 -4.18 -6.69
N LEU A 109 18.14 -4.15 -6.58
CA LEU A 109 19.00 -3.32 -7.44
C LEU A 109 18.84 -3.69 -8.92
N GLU A 110 18.48 -4.95 -9.20
CA GLU A 110 18.28 -5.50 -10.54
C GLU A 110 17.08 -4.85 -11.27
N HIS A 111 16.17 -4.21 -10.55
CA HIS A 111 15.04 -3.46 -11.14
C HIS A 111 15.38 -1.98 -11.41
N ILE A 112 16.57 -1.53 -10.99
CA ILE A 112 17.10 -0.20 -11.29
C ILE A 112 17.75 -0.25 -12.68
N PHE A 113 16.92 -0.27 -13.72
CA PHE A 113 17.40 -0.10 -15.09
C PHE A 113 17.93 1.34 -15.29
N PRO A 114 19.00 1.55 -16.08
CA PRO A 114 19.55 2.89 -16.35
C PRO A 114 18.53 3.87 -16.95
N ASP A 115 17.43 3.36 -17.52
CA ASP A 115 16.44 4.15 -18.25
C ASP A 115 15.20 4.53 -17.40
N ARG A 116 15.11 4.03 -16.15
CA ARG A 116 14.00 4.38 -15.23
C ARG A 116 14.30 5.71 -14.51
N HIS A 117 13.82 6.82 -15.08
CA HIS A 117 13.73 8.09 -14.37
C HIS A 117 12.68 8.04 -13.25
N HIS A 118 13.07 7.62 -12.06
CA HIS A 118 12.23 7.65 -10.86
C HIS A 118 12.05 9.08 -10.28
N GLN A 119 11.91 10.11 -11.12
CA GLN A 119 11.72 11.51 -10.71
C GLN A 119 12.55 11.95 -9.47
N GLY A 120 13.79 11.43 -9.33
CA GLY A 120 14.70 11.76 -8.23
C GLY A 120 14.76 10.78 -7.03
N VAL A 121 14.11 9.61 -7.04
CA VAL A 121 14.15 8.65 -5.92
C VAL A 121 14.57 7.24 -6.37
N PRO A 122 15.67 6.65 -5.89
CA PRO A 122 16.25 5.43 -6.50
C PRO A 122 15.53 4.11 -6.16
N PHE A 123 14.36 4.14 -5.51
CA PHE A 123 13.65 2.94 -5.03
C PHE A 123 12.13 3.19 -4.90
N LEU A 124 11.32 2.14 -5.08
CA LEU A 124 9.94 2.09 -4.61
C LEU A 124 9.93 1.62 -3.13
N LEU A 125 9.40 2.43 -2.22
CA LEU A 125 9.25 2.07 -0.81
C LEU A 125 7.87 1.46 -0.56
N THR A 126 7.82 0.22 -0.09
CA THR A 126 6.61 -0.30 0.57
C THR A 126 6.71 0.04 2.06
N ASN A 127 5.67 0.68 2.61
CA ASN A 127 5.70 1.21 3.97
C ASN A 127 4.79 0.41 4.91
N THR A 128 5.19 0.31 6.19
CA THR A 128 4.41 -0.34 7.27
C THR A 128 4.52 0.49 8.53
N THR A 129 3.44 0.68 9.30
CA THR A 129 3.51 1.38 10.60
C THR A 129 2.56 0.75 11.63
N ALA A 130 2.90 0.86 12.92
CA ALA A 130 1.95 0.60 14.01
C ALA A 130 1.01 1.81 14.20
N PRO A 131 -0.26 1.61 14.64
CA PRO A 131 -1.08 2.72 15.11
C PRO A 131 -0.41 3.34 16.34
N GLY A 132 -0.40 4.68 16.39
CA GLY A 132 0.08 5.46 17.54
C GLY A 132 -0.87 5.42 18.73
#